data_AF-A0A7X7QF09-F1
#
_entry.id   AF-A0A7X7QF09-F1
#
_cell.length_a   1.000
_cell.length_b   1.000
_cell.length_c   1.000
_cell.angle_alpha   90.00
_cell.angle_beta   90.00
_cell.angle_gamma   90.00
#
_symmetry.space_group_name_H-M   'P 1'
#
loop_
_entity.id
_entity.type
_entity.pdbx_description
1 polymer ?
#
loop_
_entity_poly.entity_id
_entity_poly.type
_entity_poly.pdbx_seq_one_letter_code
_entity_poly.pdbx_strand_id
1 'polypeptide(L)' 'LGVRLTELTKEQAEYLGIDQAGPFKPEHYRY' A
#
# COMPACT_ATOMS: atom_id res chain seq x y z
N LEU A 1 -16.29 2.75 -11.93
CA LEU A 1 -16.31 1.96 -10.68
C LEU A 1 -16.50 2.80 -9.41
N GLY A 2 -16.25 4.12 -9.41
CA GLY A 2 -16.60 4.99 -8.27
C GLY A 2 -15.94 4.60 -6.94
N VAL A 3 -14.85 3.84 -6.99
CA VAL A 3 -14.21 3.24 -5.82
C VAL A 3 -13.43 4.33 -5.07
N ARG A 4 -13.51 4.30 -3.74
CA ARG A 4 -12.65 5.09 -2.85
C ARG A 4 -11.65 4.16 -2.22
N LEU A 5 -10.38 4.37 -2.49
CA LEU A 5 -9.29 3.63 -1.87
C LEU A 5 -8.96 4.27 -0.52
N THR A 6 -8.68 3.44 0.47
CA THR A 6 -8.13 3.90 1.73
C THR A 6 -6.65 4.19 1.56
N GLU A 7 -6.20 5.34 2.04
CA GLU A 7 -4.78 5.70 2.10
C GLU A 7 -4.16 5.11 3.37
N LEU A 8 -2.93 4.59 3.24
CA LEU A 8 -2.18 4.14 4.40
C LEU A 8 -1.87 5.34 5.30
N THR A 9 -1.92 5.17 6.62
CA THR A 9 -1.30 6.13 7.53
C THR A 9 0.23 5.96 7.48
N LYS A 10 0.96 6.99 7.94
CA LYS A 10 2.42 6.92 8.03
C LYS A 10 2.89 5.74 8.87
N GLU A 11 2.27 5.52 10.02
CA GLU A 11 2.60 4.40 10.92
C GLU A 11 2.36 3.03 10.26
N GLN A 12 1.31 2.90 9.44
CA GLN A 12 1.04 1.65 8.71
C GLN A 12 2.07 1.41 7.61
N ALA A 13 2.48 2.45 6.89
CA ALA A 13 3.51 2.36 5.86
C ALA A 13 4.86 1.95 6.47
N GLU A 14 5.23 2.57 7.60
CA GLU A 14 6.43 2.22 8.37
C GLU A 14 6.38 0.79 8.92
N TYR A 15 5.24 0.38 9.49
CA TYR A 15 5.06 -1.00 9.99
C TYR A 15 5.23 -2.05 8.88
N LEU A 16 4.77 -1.74 7.67
CA LEU A 16 4.89 -2.62 6.51
C LEU A 16 6.23 -2.49 5.78
N GLY A 17 7.05 -1.49 6.13
CA GLY A 17 8.32 -1.22 5.47
C GLY A 17 8.18 -0.81 3.99
N ILE A 18 7.08 -0.15 3.64
CA ILE A 18 6.80 0.32 2.27
C ILE A 18 6.51 1.82 2.24
N ASP A 19 6.65 2.44 1.07
CA ASP A 19 6.23 3.83 0.87
C ASP A 19 4.69 3.93 0.90
N GLN A 20 4.17 5.06 1.41
CA GLN A 20 2.74 5.32 1.52
C GLN A 20 2.03 5.37 0.15
N ALA A 21 2.76 5.76 -0.91
CA ALA A 21 2.31 5.74 -2.29
C ALA A 21 2.61 4.40 -3.01
N GLY A 22 3.23 3.45 -2.31
CA GLY A 22 3.60 2.14 -2.83
C GLY A 22 4.99 2.09 -3.48
N PRO A 23 5.36 0.95 -4.09
CA PRO A 23 4.50 -0.20 -4.42
C PRO A 23 3.98 -0.95 -3.19
N PHE A 24 2.68 -1.28 -3.21
CA PHE A 24 2.01 -1.93 -2.06
C PHE A 24 2.24 -3.44 -1.94
N LYS A 25 2.87 -4.05 -2.96
CA LYS A 25 3.16 -5.49 -3.05
C LYS A 25 4.46 -5.72 -3.84
N PRO A 26 5.21 -6.79 -3.56
CA PRO A 26 6.42 -7.14 -4.28
C PRO A 26 6.13 -7.66 -5.70
N GLU A 27 7.14 -7.65 -6.57
CA GLU A 27 7.04 -7.99 -7.99
C GLU A 27 6.48 -9.39 -8.27
N HIS A 28 6.74 -10.35 -7.39
CA HIS A 28 6.26 -11.73 -7.53
C HIS A 28 4.86 -11.97 -6.92
N TYR A 29 4.17 -10.92 -6.48
CA TYR A 29 2.83 -11.04 -5.93
C TYR A 29 1.81 -11.39 -7.03
N ARG A 30 0.96 -12.39 -6.78
CA ARG A 30 0.00 -12.90 -7.77
C ARG A 30 -1.37 -12.23 -7.75
N TYR A 31 -1.48 -11.14 -7.01
CA TYR A 31 -2.72 -10.43 -6.65
C TYR A 31 -3.58 -11.19 -5.63
#